data_AF-A0A1B9G154-F1
#
_entry.id   AF-A0A1B9G154-F1
#
_cell.length_a   1.000
_cell.length_b   1.000
_cell.length_c   1.000
_cell.angle_alpha   90.00
_cell.angle_beta   90.00
_cell.angle_gamma   90.00
#
_symmetry.space_group_name_H-M   'P 1'
#
loop_
_entity.id
_entity.type
_entity.pdbx_description
1 polymer ?
#
loop_
_entity_poly.entity_id
_entity_poly.type
_entity_poly.pdbx_seq_one_letter_code
_entity_poly.pdbx_strand_id
1 'polypeptide(L)'
;MEIHPVHITSYADEKFNLMIFADGYTRAEFDKFHEDVQWLKDDIISPDGALRRVADLLNIWMAFVPSEQASIGTHDQPLPGAALGLYRPGSELRAVYVKHPRRARRACKWIREGGAGKAGCDQAVLLGNDPLYGGLGGEFTIITASKVNGPQVLRHELGHSLIPVGEEYDGGWVYTGVNSDKAKNLDHLKWKKYLSDPDNVRIEDAKMAVQAYPWWDLDQGEYNITFSSSSVSQSYPTALLRTSLSSIPSPSHLDFALNGITLNLSRYFADGLEGSLDRRWLDIMLPGLKDSRNVIKVELTDEGRKAEAGLGGKMLTSLEVIEYGGNGRFNHTLGHVGAYPTFDLKGHMTLRPTNEGCLMRNVTHPQFCSICADGLRRSLEEKIARKQERMHL
;
A
#
# COMPACT_ATOMS: atom_id res chain seq x y z
N MET A 1 5.38 -21.64 -20.32
CA MET A 1 4.75 -21.25 -19.06
C MET A 1 4.62 -22.51 -18.23
N GLU A 2 5.14 -22.49 -17.02
CA GLU A 2 5.10 -23.59 -16.07
C GLU A 2 4.23 -23.18 -14.89
N ILE A 3 3.32 -24.04 -14.44
CA ILE A 3 2.34 -23.70 -13.40
C ILE A 3 2.52 -24.65 -12.23
N HIS A 4 2.65 -24.10 -11.03
CA HIS A 4 2.91 -24.86 -9.81
C HIS A 4 1.92 -24.48 -8.70
N PRO A 5 1.45 -25.46 -7.91
CA PRO A 5 0.69 -25.19 -6.70
C PRO A 5 1.59 -24.54 -5.65
N VAL A 6 1.06 -23.57 -4.92
CA VAL A 6 1.77 -22.88 -3.82
C VAL A 6 1.04 -23.09 -2.50
N HIS A 7 -0.28 -22.89 -2.49
CA HIS A 7 -1.15 -23.16 -1.34
C HIS A 7 -2.52 -23.63 -1.85
N ILE A 8 -2.84 -24.92 -1.71
CA ILE A 8 -4.08 -25.50 -2.25
C ILE A 8 -4.93 -26.04 -1.10
N THR A 9 -6.14 -25.50 -0.95
CA THR A 9 -7.09 -25.91 0.10
C THR A 9 -8.22 -26.78 -0.44
N SER A 10 -8.59 -26.64 -1.71
CA SER A 10 -9.51 -27.54 -2.43
C SER A 10 -9.42 -27.35 -3.95
N TYR A 11 -10.39 -27.87 -4.69
CA TYR A 11 -10.53 -27.69 -6.14
C TYR A 11 -10.68 -26.21 -6.52
N ALA A 12 -10.24 -25.87 -7.74
CA ALA A 12 -10.21 -24.51 -8.23
C ALA A 12 -11.60 -23.87 -8.37
N ASP A 13 -12.65 -24.65 -8.54
CA ASP A 13 -14.04 -24.18 -8.60
C ASP A 13 -14.65 -23.91 -7.22
N GLU A 14 -14.15 -24.54 -6.16
CA GLU A 14 -14.62 -24.37 -4.77
C GLU A 14 -13.90 -23.25 -4.00
N LYS A 15 -12.79 -22.73 -4.52
CA LYS A 15 -11.93 -21.74 -3.85
C LYS A 15 -11.64 -20.55 -4.73
N PHE A 16 -11.33 -19.40 -4.16
CA PHE A 16 -10.88 -18.25 -4.93
C PHE A 16 -9.38 -18.41 -5.28
N ASN A 17 -9.03 -18.34 -6.57
CA ASN A 17 -7.67 -18.64 -7.04
C ASN A 17 -6.87 -17.36 -7.31
N LEU A 18 -5.82 -17.15 -6.52
CA LEU A 18 -4.76 -16.19 -6.81
C LEU A 18 -3.71 -16.86 -7.72
N MET A 19 -3.42 -16.24 -8.86
CA MET A 19 -2.36 -16.68 -9.77
C MET A 19 -1.27 -15.63 -9.83
N ILE A 20 -0.07 -15.98 -9.36
CA ILE A 20 1.10 -15.10 -9.40
C ILE A 20 1.90 -15.37 -10.67
N PHE A 21 1.93 -14.41 -11.59
CA PHE A 21 2.70 -14.49 -12.83
C PHE A 21 4.06 -13.82 -12.68
N ALA A 22 5.11 -14.49 -13.15
CA ALA A 22 6.46 -13.93 -13.22
C ALA A 22 6.61 -12.90 -14.35
N ASP A 23 7.33 -11.80 -14.09
CA ASP A 23 7.89 -10.91 -15.10
C ASP A 23 9.30 -10.46 -14.70
N GLY A 24 10.23 -10.39 -15.65
CA GLY A 24 11.62 -10.05 -15.38
C GLY A 24 12.45 -11.15 -14.72
N TYR A 25 11.92 -12.37 -14.58
CA TYR A 25 12.68 -13.55 -14.14
C TYR A 25 13.14 -14.33 -15.37
N THR A 26 14.45 -14.53 -15.53
CA THR A 26 15.00 -15.37 -16.60
C THR A 26 14.76 -16.84 -16.33
N ARG A 27 14.99 -17.71 -17.34
CA ARG A 27 14.85 -19.16 -17.18
C ARG A 27 15.72 -19.73 -16.05
N ALA A 28 16.89 -19.14 -15.78
CA ALA A 28 17.78 -19.56 -14.71
C ALA A 28 17.33 -19.09 -13.31
N GLU A 29 16.36 -18.17 -13.23
CA GLU A 29 15.85 -17.60 -11.98
C GLU A 29 14.52 -18.22 -11.54
N PHE A 30 14.20 -19.44 -12.00
CA PHE A 30 13.01 -20.16 -11.54
C PHE A 30 12.99 -20.32 -10.01
N ASP A 31 14.11 -20.75 -9.43
CA ASP A 31 14.21 -20.97 -7.97
C ASP A 31 14.02 -19.66 -7.21
N LYS A 32 14.62 -18.56 -7.70
CA LYS A 32 14.42 -17.21 -7.15
C LYS A 32 12.95 -16.79 -7.20
N PHE A 33 12.28 -16.98 -8.33
CA PHE A 33 10.85 -16.69 -8.46
C PHE A 33 10.02 -17.51 -7.47
N HIS A 34 10.31 -18.81 -7.36
CA HIS A 34 9.63 -19.68 -6.41
C HIS A 34 9.84 -19.21 -4.96
N GLU A 35 11.07 -18.86 -4.56
CA GLU A 35 11.36 -18.31 -3.23
C GLU A 35 10.64 -16.99 -2.95
N ASP A 36 10.62 -16.08 -3.92
CA ASP A 36 9.90 -14.81 -3.82
C ASP A 36 8.39 -15.05 -3.62
N VAL A 37 7.81 -16.00 -4.36
CA VAL A 37 6.41 -16.39 -4.21
C VAL A 37 6.13 -17.05 -2.86
N GLN A 38 6.98 -17.97 -2.40
CA GLN A 38 6.80 -18.63 -1.10
C GLN A 38 6.82 -17.62 0.03
N TRP A 39 7.77 -16.68 -0.01
CA TRP A 39 7.88 -15.62 0.98
C TRP A 39 6.66 -14.69 1.00
N LEU A 40 6.18 -14.26 -0.17
CA LEU A 40 4.96 -13.44 -0.28
C LEU A 40 3.73 -14.19 0.22
N LYS A 41 3.61 -15.48 -0.12
CA LYS A 41 2.55 -16.36 0.37
C LYS A 41 2.60 -16.44 1.89
N ASP A 42 3.76 -16.72 2.49
CA ASP A 42 3.90 -16.82 3.95
C ASP A 42 3.53 -15.50 4.65
N ASP A 43 3.90 -14.35 4.11
CA ASP A 43 3.48 -13.05 4.69
C ASP A 43 1.95 -12.90 4.73
N ILE A 44 1.24 -13.24 3.65
CA ILE A 44 -0.20 -12.94 3.56
C ILE A 44 -1.08 -13.99 4.25
N ILE A 45 -0.70 -15.28 4.28
CA ILE A 45 -1.54 -16.37 4.86
C ILE A 45 -1.02 -16.97 6.18
N SER A 46 0.13 -16.55 6.69
CA SER A 46 0.60 -16.99 8.02
C SER A 46 -0.41 -16.66 9.13
N PRO A 47 -0.29 -17.25 10.34
CA PRO A 47 -1.15 -16.92 11.48
C PRO A 47 -1.19 -15.42 11.84
N ASP A 48 -0.20 -14.64 11.42
CA ASP A 48 -0.11 -13.19 11.61
C ASP A 48 -0.29 -12.40 10.31
N GLY A 49 -0.64 -13.08 9.21
CA GLY A 49 -0.83 -12.48 7.89
C GLY A 49 -2.20 -11.82 7.70
N ALA A 50 -2.29 -10.88 6.76
CA ALA A 50 -3.52 -10.10 6.54
C ALA A 50 -4.69 -10.93 6.00
N LEU A 51 -4.41 -12.01 5.28
CA LEU A 51 -5.42 -12.90 4.69
C LEU A 51 -5.66 -14.15 5.53
N ARG A 52 -5.08 -14.26 6.74
CA ARG A 52 -5.21 -15.45 7.60
C ARG A 52 -6.65 -15.90 7.81
N ARG A 53 -7.58 -14.95 7.95
CA ARG A 53 -9.01 -15.20 8.23
C ARG A 53 -9.78 -15.71 7.02
N VAL A 54 -9.16 -15.74 5.84
CA VAL A 54 -9.76 -16.22 4.60
C VAL A 54 -8.85 -17.21 3.87
N ALA A 55 -7.76 -17.66 4.48
CA ALA A 55 -6.83 -18.61 3.87
C ALA A 55 -7.55 -19.91 3.45
N ASP A 56 -8.56 -20.33 4.21
CA ASP A 56 -9.46 -21.46 3.92
C ASP A 56 -10.30 -21.29 2.64
N LEU A 57 -10.45 -20.06 2.14
CA LEU A 57 -11.18 -19.74 0.91
C LEU A 57 -10.25 -19.59 -0.30
N LEU A 58 -8.93 -19.65 -0.11
CA LEU A 58 -7.95 -19.34 -1.14
C LEU A 58 -7.27 -20.60 -1.68
N ASN A 59 -6.99 -20.56 -2.98
CA ASN A 59 -5.91 -21.30 -3.60
C ASN A 59 -4.89 -20.28 -4.13
N ILE A 60 -3.60 -20.57 -3.98
CA ILE A 60 -2.50 -19.79 -4.54
C ILE A 60 -1.71 -20.70 -5.49
N TRP A 61 -1.54 -20.20 -6.70
CA TRP A 61 -0.77 -20.81 -7.78
C TRP A 61 0.29 -19.83 -8.25
N MET A 62 1.36 -20.35 -8.84
CA MET A 62 2.33 -19.55 -9.56
C MET A 62 2.45 -19.99 -11.02
N ALA A 63 2.63 -19.03 -11.92
CA ALA A 63 2.84 -19.23 -13.34
C ALA A 63 4.19 -18.60 -13.72
N PHE A 64 5.19 -19.46 -13.92
CA PHE A 64 6.50 -19.05 -14.38
C PHE A 64 6.48 -18.85 -15.90
N VAL A 65 6.71 -17.60 -16.31
CA VAL A 65 6.87 -17.20 -17.71
C VAL A 65 8.25 -16.53 -17.82
N PRO A 66 9.27 -17.23 -18.32
CA PRO A 66 10.61 -16.68 -18.32
C PRO A 66 10.69 -15.47 -19.26
N SER A 67 11.31 -14.40 -18.78
CA SER A 67 11.74 -13.25 -19.57
C SER A 67 13.14 -13.51 -20.15
N GLU A 68 13.51 -12.81 -21.21
CA GLU A 68 14.86 -12.94 -21.80
C GLU A 68 15.93 -12.27 -20.93
N GLN A 69 15.54 -11.23 -20.18
CA GLN A 69 16.42 -10.45 -19.32
C GLN A 69 15.88 -10.44 -17.90
N ALA A 70 16.81 -10.32 -16.94
CA ALA A 70 16.50 -10.13 -15.54
C ALA A 70 16.07 -8.67 -15.28
N SER A 71 15.24 -8.46 -14.26
CA SER A 71 14.65 -7.16 -13.88
C SER A 71 13.44 -6.71 -14.70
N ILE A 72 12.76 -5.68 -14.19
CA ILE A 72 11.73 -4.94 -14.92
C ILE A 72 12.38 -3.77 -15.68
N GLY A 73 11.63 -3.18 -16.60
CA GLY A 73 12.11 -2.00 -17.33
C GLY A 73 11.96 -0.68 -16.55
N THR A 74 12.56 0.37 -17.08
CA THR A 74 12.51 1.74 -16.53
C THR A 74 12.31 2.74 -17.68
N HIS A 75 12.09 4.02 -17.34
CA HIS A 75 11.93 5.10 -18.33
C HIS A 75 10.83 4.82 -19.36
N ASP A 76 9.66 4.41 -18.87
CA ASP A 76 8.45 4.14 -19.66
C ASP A 76 8.55 2.96 -20.64
N GLN A 77 9.60 2.15 -20.54
CA GLN A 77 9.81 1.00 -21.42
C GLN A 77 10.08 -0.28 -20.63
N PRO A 78 9.44 -1.40 -20.98
CA PRO A 78 9.85 -2.71 -20.49
C PRO A 78 11.18 -3.14 -21.12
N LEU A 79 11.91 -4.04 -20.46
CA LEU A 79 13.08 -4.67 -21.09
C LEU A 79 12.65 -5.52 -22.31
N PRO A 80 13.45 -5.56 -23.38
CA PRO A 80 13.21 -6.46 -24.50
C PRO A 80 13.11 -7.92 -24.04
N GLY A 81 12.08 -8.62 -24.53
CA GLY A 81 11.83 -10.01 -24.15
C GLY A 81 11.18 -10.21 -22.78
N ALA A 82 10.69 -9.16 -22.12
CA ALA A 82 9.87 -9.27 -20.92
C ALA A 82 8.55 -10.02 -21.19
N ALA A 83 8.18 -10.93 -20.29
CA ALA A 83 7.04 -11.83 -20.44
C ALA A 83 5.70 -11.08 -20.56
N LEU A 84 5.44 -10.19 -19.61
CA LEU A 84 4.30 -9.30 -19.46
C LEU A 84 4.68 -7.84 -19.67
N GLY A 85 5.97 -7.52 -19.57
CA GLY A 85 6.51 -6.18 -19.82
C GLY A 85 6.20 -5.22 -18.69
N LEU A 86 6.60 -5.57 -17.46
CA LEU A 86 6.53 -4.65 -16.34
C LEU A 86 7.63 -3.57 -16.46
N TYR A 87 7.29 -2.34 -16.08
CA TYR A 87 8.23 -1.22 -16.11
C TYR A 87 7.85 -0.09 -15.16
N ARG A 88 8.83 0.76 -14.85
CA ARG A 88 8.66 2.04 -14.14
C ARG A 88 8.68 3.22 -15.13
N PRO A 89 7.90 4.29 -14.92
CA PRO A 89 8.00 5.50 -15.76
C PRO A 89 9.33 6.23 -15.60
N GLY A 90 9.94 6.16 -14.41
CA GLY A 90 11.21 6.82 -14.11
C GLY A 90 11.90 6.18 -12.91
N SER A 91 12.74 6.96 -12.22
CA SER A 91 13.41 6.53 -10.99
C SER A 91 12.48 6.44 -9.78
N GLU A 92 11.31 7.09 -9.81
CA GLU A 92 10.36 7.09 -8.70
C GLU A 92 10.01 5.65 -8.25
N LEU A 93 10.27 5.35 -6.96
CA LEU A 93 9.76 4.15 -6.31
C LEU A 93 8.27 4.32 -6.01
N ARG A 94 7.45 4.26 -7.07
CA ARG A 94 6.01 4.47 -7.06
C ARG A 94 5.26 3.35 -7.77
N ALA A 95 4.89 3.58 -9.02
CA ALA A 95 4.02 2.74 -9.79
C ALA A 95 4.82 1.85 -10.74
N VAL A 96 4.41 0.58 -10.83
CA VAL A 96 4.89 -0.35 -11.85
C VAL A 96 3.74 -0.63 -12.80
N TYR A 97 3.97 -0.39 -14.08
CA TYR A 97 2.98 -0.54 -15.14
C TYR A 97 3.24 -1.80 -15.96
N VAL A 98 2.21 -2.28 -16.64
CA VAL A 98 2.28 -3.45 -17.52
C VAL A 98 2.08 -3.03 -18.97
N LYS A 99 3.06 -3.31 -19.83
CA LYS A 99 2.99 -2.99 -21.28
C LYS A 99 2.11 -3.97 -22.04
N HIS A 100 2.01 -5.22 -21.59
CA HIS A 100 1.28 -6.28 -22.30
C HIS A 100 0.12 -6.87 -21.48
N PRO A 101 -0.86 -6.06 -21.02
CA PRO A 101 -1.97 -6.53 -20.18
C PRO A 101 -2.81 -7.64 -20.83
N ARG A 102 -2.89 -7.65 -22.17
CA ARG A 102 -3.58 -8.70 -22.93
C ARG A 102 -2.94 -10.07 -22.75
N ARG A 103 -1.63 -10.17 -22.52
CA ARG A 103 -0.95 -11.46 -22.26
C ARG A 103 -1.39 -12.03 -20.92
N ALA A 104 -1.31 -11.24 -19.84
CA ALA A 104 -1.78 -11.63 -18.52
C ALA A 104 -3.27 -12.02 -18.51
N ARG A 105 -4.12 -11.20 -19.13
CA ARG A 105 -5.56 -11.48 -19.24
C ARG A 105 -5.84 -12.80 -19.96
N ARG A 106 -5.18 -13.04 -21.10
CA ARG A 106 -5.34 -14.28 -21.87
C ARG A 106 -4.83 -15.50 -21.10
N ALA A 107 -3.69 -15.39 -20.43
CA ALA A 107 -3.14 -16.48 -19.63
C ALA A 107 -4.07 -16.84 -18.47
N CYS A 108 -4.52 -15.85 -17.69
CA CYS A 108 -5.47 -16.06 -16.60
C CYS A 108 -6.79 -16.66 -17.09
N LYS A 109 -7.35 -16.13 -18.19
CA LYS A 109 -8.55 -16.69 -18.81
C LYS A 109 -8.37 -18.16 -19.22
N TRP A 110 -7.28 -18.47 -19.93
CA TRP A 110 -7.00 -19.83 -20.40
C TRP A 110 -6.83 -20.82 -19.25
N ILE A 111 -6.18 -20.41 -18.15
CA ILE A 111 -6.07 -21.23 -16.94
C ILE A 111 -7.45 -21.48 -16.32
N ARG A 112 -8.24 -20.40 -16.15
CA ARG A 112 -9.60 -20.49 -15.59
C ARG A 112 -10.53 -21.39 -16.41
N GLU A 113 -10.32 -21.46 -17.73
CA GLU A 113 -11.09 -22.32 -18.66
C GLU A 113 -10.54 -23.76 -18.74
N GLY A 114 -9.66 -24.17 -17.81
CA GLY A 114 -9.17 -25.55 -17.71
C GLY A 114 -7.92 -25.85 -18.53
N GLY A 115 -7.33 -24.85 -19.20
CA GLY A 115 -6.12 -25.02 -20.01
C GLY A 115 -4.92 -25.56 -19.23
N ALA A 116 -4.90 -25.36 -17.92
CA ALA A 116 -3.84 -25.82 -17.01
C ALA A 116 -4.32 -26.93 -16.04
N GLY A 117 -5.25 -27.77 -16.48
CA GLY A 117 -5.76 -28.89 -15.69
C GLY A 117 -6.48 -28.41 -14.43
N LYS A 118 -5.91 -28.68 -13.25
CA LYS A 118 -6.52 -28.34 -11.95
C LYS A 118 -6.25 -26.92 -11.47
N ALA A 119 -5.38 -26.17 -12.16
CA ALA A 119 -5.06 -24.80 -11.75
C ALA A 119 -6.20 -23.83 -12.07
N GLY A 120 -6.37 -22.80 -11.23
CA GLY A 120 -7.37 -21.76 -11.41
C GLY A 120 -6.77 -20.36 -11.46
N CYS A 121 -7.51 -19.40 -12.02
CA CYS A 121 -7.14 -17.98 -11.98
C CYS A 121 -8.38 -17.08 -11.91
N ASP A 122 -8.67 -16.58 -10.71
CA ASP A 122 -9.74 -15.62 -10.46
C ASP A 122 -9.19 -14.19 -10.32
N GLN A 123 -8.02 -14.04 -9.69
CA GLN A 123 -7.25 -12.79 -9.62
C GLN A 123 -5.81 -13.05 -10.05
N ALA A 124 -5.31 -12.24 -10.99
CA ALA A 124 -3.91 -12.27 -11.40
C ALA A 124 -3.09 -11.27 -10.59
N VAL A 125 -1.98 -11.76 -10.03
CA VAL A 125 -0.93 -10.97 -9.41
C VAL A 125 0.27 -10.98 -10.36
N LEU A 126 0.81 -9.82 -10.71
CA LEU A 126 1.99 -9.72 -11.58
C LEU A 126 3.19 -9.36 -10.70
N LEU A 127 4.13 -10.28 -10.57
CA LEU A 127 5.32 -10.12 -9.75
C LEU A 127 6.51 -9.77 -10.64
N GLY A 128 7.00 -8.53 -10.51
CA GLY A 128 8.22 -8.07 -11.17
C GLY A 128 9.47 -8.43 -10.38
N ASN A 129 10.49 -8.93 -11.07
CA ASN A 129 11.83 -9.21 -10.52
C ASN A 129 12.60 -7.91 -10.19
N ASP A 130 12.09 -7.10 -9.26
CA ASP A 130 12.72 -5.86 -8.82
C ASP A 130 12.79 -5.86 -7.29
N PRO A 131 13.95 -5.62 -6.67
CA PRO A 131 14.09 -5.63 -5.22
C PRO A 131 13.56 -4.37 -4.53
N LEU A 132 13.05 -3.38 -5.28
CA LEU A 132 12.63 -2.07 -4.74
C LEU A 132 11.12 -1.86 -4.82
N TYR A 133 10.59 -1.03 -3.92
CA TYR A 133 9.19 -0.66 -3.80
C TYR A 133 8.58 -0.32 -5.16
N GLY A 134 7.44 -0.92 -5.43
CA GLY A 134 6.66 -0.60 -6.62
C GLY A 134 5.46 -1.51 -6.73
N GLY A 135 4.37 -0.95 -7.21
CA GLY A 135 3.17 -1.70 -7.51
C GLY A 135 2.04 -0.83 -8.00
N LEU A 136 0.92 -1.47 -8.33
CA LEU A 136 -0.27 -0.79 -8.79
C LEU A 136 -1.48 -1.73 -8.62
N GLY A 137 -2.58 -1.20 -8.10
CA GLY A 137 -3.89 -1.86 -8.08
C GLY A 137 -4.72 -1.60 -9.33
N GLY A 138 -5.75 -2.43 -9.55
CA GLY A 138 -6.69 -2.28 -10.66
C GLY A 138 -7.16 -3.64 -11.17
N GLU A 139 -7.11 -3.85 -12.49
CA GLU A 139 -7.42 -5.16 -13.10
C GLU A 139 -6.50 -6.26 -12.55
N PHE A 140 -5.21 -5.93 -12.38
CA PHE A 140 -4.21 -6.81 -11.82
C PHE A 140 -3.68 -6.23 -10.51
N THR A 141 -3.24 -7.11 -9.63
CA THR A 141 -2.40 -6.71 -8.50
C THR A 141 -0.95 -6.73 -8.98
N ILE A 142 -0.32 -5.58 -9.18
CA ILE A 142 1.07 -5.50 -9.63
C ILE A 142 1.96 -5.20 -8.43
N ILE A 143 3.01 -6.00 -8.24
CA ILE A 143 3.97 -5.86 -7.16
C ILE A 143 5.40 -6.14 -7.65
N THR A 144 6.36 -5.81 -6.80
CA THR A 144 7.78 -6.08 -6.96
C THR A 144 8.25 -7.08 -5.89
N ALA A 145 9.37 -7.74 -6.16
CA ALA A 145 10.00 -8.71 -5.27
C ALA A 145 10.77 -8.06 -4.10
N SER A 146 10.47 -6.81 -3.76
CA SER A 146 11.07 -6.12 -2.62
C SER A 146 10.82 -6.89 -1.32
N LYS A 147 11.92 -7.21 -0.60
CA LYS A 147 11.84 -7.86 0.72
C LYS A 147 11.32 -6.93 1.82
N VAL A 148 11.46 -5.62 1.64
CA VAL A 148 10.99 -4.63 2.62
C VAL A 148 9.51 -4.31 2.40
N ASN A 149 9.12 -4.18 1.13
CA ASN A 149 7.87 -3.52 0.75
C ASN A 149 6.92 -4.36 -0.09
N GLY A 150 7.41 -5.38 -0.80
CA GLY A 150 6.58 -6.24 -1.65
C GLY A 150 5.32 -6.77 -0.96
N PRO A 151 5.37 -7.28 0.29
CA PRO A 151 4.20 -7.77 1.00
C PRO A 151 3.26 -6.64 1.45
N GLN A 152 3.81 -5.49 1.84
CA GLN A 152 3.00 -4.33 2.21
C GLN A 152 2.12 -3.91 1.04
N VAL A 153 2.73 -3.79 -0.15
CA VAL A 153 2.01 -3.48 -1.40
C VAL A 153 1.06 -4.62 -1.76
N LEU A 154 1.49 -5.88 -1.71
CA LEU A 154 0.65 -7.04 -2.03
C LEU A 154 -0.63 -7.06 -1.21
N ARG A 155 -0.52 -6.91 0.11
CA ARG A 155 -1.69 -6.91 1.01
C ARG A 155 -2.63 -5.75 0.71
N HIS A 156 -2.10 -4.55 0.50
CA HIS A 156 -2.88 -3.35 0.20
C HIS A 156 -3.64 -3.49 -1.13
N GLU A 157 -2.94 -3.88 -2.19
CA GLU A 157 -3.52 -4.01 -3.53
C GLU A 157 -4.48 -5.19 -3.64
N LEU A 158 -4.23 -6.29 -2.93
CA LEU A 158 -5.22 -7.36 -2.76
C LEU A 158 -6.44 -6.87 -1.97
N GLY A 159 -6.28 -5.93 -1.04
CA GLY A 159 -7.40 -5.26 -0.39
C GLY A 159 -8.39 -4.67 -1.40
N HIS A 160 -7.91 -3.89 -2.38
CA HIS A 160 -8.75 -3.36 -3.45
C HIS A 160 -9.26 -4.41 -4.44
N SER A 161 -8.44 -5.44 -4.73
CA SER A 161 -8.78 -6.46 -5.73
C SER A 161 -9.82 -7.45 -5.20
N LEU A 162 -9.76 -7.75 -3.90
CA LEU A 162 -10.59 -8.76 -3.24
C LEU A 162 -11.78 -8.16 -2.51
N ILE A 163 -11.68 -6.92 -2.03
CA ILE A 163 -12.77 -6.21 -1.35
C ILE A 163 -13.23 -5.06 -2.27
N PRO A 164 -14.54 -4.86 -2.49
CA PRO A 164 -15.04 -3.72 -3.27
C PRO A 164 -14.95 -2.41 -2.46
N VAL A 165 -13.73 -1.96 -2.17
CA VAL A 165 -13.40 -0.76 -1.38
C VAL A 165 -12.48 0.18 -2.15
N GLY A 166 -12.64 1.47 -1.88
CA GLY A 166 -11.65 2.49 -2.22
C GLY A 166 -10.57 2.62 -1.16
N GLU A 167 -9.97 3.81 -1.10
CA GLU A 167 -8.91 4.17 -0.16
C GLU A 167 -9.44 4.42 1.26
N GLU A 168 -8.60 4.18 2.28
CA GLU A 168 -8.79 4.78 3.60
C GLU A 168 -7.71 5.83 3.92
N TYR A 169 -6.60 5.87 3.17
CA TYR A 169 -5.59 6.92 3.32
C TYR A 169 -6.01 8.24 2.69
N ASP A 170 -5.45 9.32 3.21
CA ASP A 170 -5.69 10.67 2.70
C ASP A 170 -4.99 10.88 1.35
N GLY A 171 -5.59 11.64 0.44
CA GLY A 171 -4.98 11.99 -0.86
C GLY A 171 -5.19 10.93 -1.94
N GLY A 172 -6.16 10.05 -1.70
CA GLY A 172 -6.72 9.14 -2.67
C GLY A 172 -7.72 9.79 -3.61
N TRP A 173 -8.21 8.98 -4.56
CA TRP A 173 -9.18 9.40 -5.58
C TRP A 173 -10.58 8.83 -5.37
N VAL A 174 -10.67 7.68 -4.69
CA VAL A 174 -11.91 6.91 -4.58
C VAL A 174 -12.12 6.50 -3.12
N TYR A 175 -13.19 6.99 -2.53
CA TYR A 175 -13.59 6.68 -1.14
C TYR A 175 -14.95 5.99 -1.16
N THR A 176 -14.93 4.66 -1.23
CA THR A 176 -16.14 3.83 -1.39
C THR A 176 -15.99 2.49 -0.66
N GLY A 177 -17.07 1.71 -0.63
CA GLY A 177 -17.08 0.38 -0.02
C GLY A 177 -17.54 0.39 1.43
N VAL A 178 -17.21 -0.69 2.14
CA VAL A 178 -17.66 -0.97 3.52
C VAL A 178 -16.96 -0.12 4.57
N ASN A 179 -15.79 0.42 4.23
CA ASN A 179 -14.87 1.16 5.09
C ASN A 179 -14.87 2.67 4.80
N SER A 180 -15.81 3.16 3.98
CA SER A 180 -15.92 4.58 3.66
C SER A 180 -17.35 5.05 3.61
N ASP A 181 -17.63 6.21 4.21
CA ASP A 181 -18.97 6.82 4.20
C ASP A 181 -18.91 8.36 4.14
N LYS A 182 -20.05 8.98 3.83
CA LYS A 182 -20.17 10.45 3.80
C LYS A 182 -20.46 10.97 5.20
N ALA A 183 -19.96 12.17 5.52
CA ALA A 183 -20.21 12.84 6.80
C ALA A 183 -21.69 12.93 7.18
N LYS A 184 -22.57 13.17 6.19
CA LYS A 184 -24.02 13.24 6.37
C LYS A 184 -24.68 11.92 6.82
N ASN A 185 -23.96 10.80 6.74
CA ASN A 185 -24.45 9.48 7.11
C ASN A 185 -23.99 9.08 8.53
N LEU A 186 -23.56 10.03 9.37
CA LEU A 186 -23.03 9.77 10.71
C LEU A 186 -23.96 8.88 11.58
N ASP A 187 -25.27 9.07 11.51
CA ASP A 187 -26.25 8.28 12.28
C ASP A 187 -26.53 6.89 11.68
N HIS A 188 -26.07 6.66 10.45
CA HIS A 188 -26.35 5.49 9.61
C HIS A 188 -25.08 4.93 8.94
N LEU A 189 -23.93 5.02 9.63
CA LEU A 189 -22.66 4.53 9.10
C LEU A 189 -22.76 3.07 8.65
N LYS A 190 -22.17 2.73 7.50
CA LYS A 190 -22.11 1.35 7.00
C LYS A 190 -21.52 0.35 8.02
N TRP A 191 -20.64 0.81 8.90
CA TRP A 191 -20.01 0.00 9.95
C TRP A 191 -20.61 0.22 11.34
N LYS A 192 -21.85 0.72 11.45
CA LYS A 192 -22.52 1.00 12.73
C LYS A 192 -22.45 -0.16 13.74
N LYS A 193 -22.57 -1.41 13.27
CA LYS A 193 -22.50 -2.61 14.13
C LYS A 193 -21.11 -2.88 14.74
N TYR A 194 -20.07 -2.19 14.27
CA TYR A 194 -18.69 -2.34 14.76
C TYR A 194 -18.25 -1.21 15.68
N LEU A 195 -19.08 -0.17 15.87
CA LEU A 195 -18.72 1.00 16.68
C LEU A 195 -18.32 0.58 18.09
N SER A 196 -17.21 1.12 18.57
CA SER A 196 -16.74 0.88 19.93
C SER A 196 -17.61 1.56 20.99
N ASP A 197 -18.19 2.71 20.63
CA ASP A 197 -19.14 3.46 21.45
C ASP A 197 -20.33 3.89 20.58
N PRO A 198 -21.35 3.02 20.42
CA PRO A 198 -22.50 3.30 19.56
C PRO A 198 -23.43 4.40 20.10
N ASP A 199 -23.32 4.77 21.37
CA ASP A 199 -24.17 5.78 22.02
C ASP A 199 -23.60 7.20 21.87
N ASN A 200 -22.30 7.32 21.54
CA ASN A 200 -21.59 8.60 21.39
C ASN A 200 -20.85 8.70 20.05
N VAL A 201 -21.58 8.52 18.96
CA VAL A 201 -21.02 8.63 17.61
C VAL A 201 -20.77 10.09 17.25
N ARG A 202 -19.52 10.42 16.96
CA ARG A 202 -19.10 11.74 16.50
C ARG A 202 -18.00 11.63 15.47
N ILE A 203 -17.89 12.65 14.62
CA ILE A 203 -16.72 12.79 13.75
C ILE A 203 -15.53 13.16 14.64
N GLU A 204 -14.45 12.40 14.51
CA GLU A 204 -13.19 12.66 15.21
C GLU A 204 -12.54 13.93 14.69
N ASP A 205 -12.04 14.78 15.59
CA ASP A 205 -11.51 16.09 15.20
C ASP A 205 -10.06 15.97 14.75
N ALA A 206 -9.88 15.83 13.43
CA ALA A 206 -8.59 15.93 12.77
C ALA A 206 -8.67 16.84 11.55
N LYS A 207 -7.57 17.54 11.26
CA LYS A 207 -7.43 18.44 10.12
C LYS A 207 -6.16 18.16 9.34
N MET A 208 -6.25 18.23 8.02
CA MET A 208 -5.10 18.14 7.14
C MET A 208 -4.52 19.55 6.92
N ALA A 209 -3.37 19.82 7.53
CA ALA A 209 -2.66 21.09 7.36
C ALA A 209 -1.83 21.11 6.07
N VAL A 210 -1.27 19.95 5.69
CA VAL A 210 -0.49 19.77 4.46
C VAL A 210 -0.78 18.42 3.85
N GLN A 211 -0.95 18.37 2.53
CA GLN A 211 -0.96 17.13 1.76
C GLN A 211 -0.20 17.36 0.45
N ALA A 212 0.96 16.73 0.32
CA ALA A 212 1.85 16.88 -0.83
C ALA A 212 2.50 15.54 -1.21
N TYR A 213 2.63 15.31 -2.52
CA TYR A 213 3.34 14.16 -3.10
C TYR A 213 4.45 14.68 -4.03
N PRO A 214 5.51 15.28 -3.48
CA PRO A 214 6.41 16.11 -4.27
C PRO A 214 7.31 15.30 -5.21
N TRP A 215 7.64 14.04 -4.88
CA TRP A 215 8.65 13.25 -5.62
C TRP A 215 9.91 14.07 -5.90
N TRP A 216 10.34 14.83 -4.89
CA TRP A 216 11.42 15.80 -5.03
C TRP A 216 12.77 15.13 -4.85
N ASP A 217 13.59 15.18 -5.88
CA ASP A 217 14.97 14.72 -5.87
C ASP A 217 15.86 15.69 -5.08
N LEU A 218 16.32 15.26 -3.91
CA LEU A 218 17.09 16.12 -3.00
C LEU A 218 18.53 16.35 -3.48
N ASP A 219 19.01 15.61 -4.47
CA ASP A 219 20.27 15.94 -5.15
C ASP A 219 20.13 17.22 -6.00
N GLN A 220 18.91 17.64 -6.34
CA GLN A 220 18.64 18.92 -7.05
C GLN A 220 18.55 20.13 -6.11
N GLY A 221 18.47 19.91 -4.79
CA GLY A 221 18.42 20.96 -3.79
C GLY A 221 17.42 20.70 -2.66
N GLU A 222 17.31 21.68 -1.77
CA GLU A 222 16.38 21.61 -0.64
C GLU A 222 14.91 21.64 -1.08
N TYR A 223 14.08 20.87 -0.37
CA TYR A 223 12.63 20.97 -0.45
C TYR A 223 12.11 21.80 0.72
N ASN A 224 11.34 22.85 0.40
CA ASN A 224 10.71 23.73 1.38
C ASN A 224 9.21 23.82 1.13
N ILE A 225 8.42 23.62 2.18
CA ILE A 225 6.99 23.90 2.16
C ILE A 225 6.60 24.77 3.35
N THR A 226 5.82 25.80 3.04
CA THR A 226 5.19 26.67 4.03
C THR A 226 3.71 26.35 4.10
N PHE A 227 3.18 26.31 5.32
CA PHE A 227 1.76 26.11 5.55
C PHE A 227 1.31 26.81 6.84
N SER A 228 0.01 27.00 6.95
CA SER A 228 -0.62 27.50 8.16
C SER A 228 -1.19 26.34 8.94
N SER A 229 -1.18 26.45 10.26
CA SER A 229 -1.96 25.58 11.11
C SER A 229 -3.45 25.68 10.77
N SER A 230 -4.18 24.57 10.92
CA SER A 230 -5.64 24.52 10.86
C SER A 230 -6.27 25.14 12.11
N SER A 231 -5.46 25.58 13.08
CA SER A 231 -5.88 26.13 14.37
C SER A 231 -6.50 27.53 14.33
N VAL A 232 -6.81 28.08 13.15
CA VAL A 232 -7.39 29.42 12.97
C VAL A 232 -8.64 29.63 13.84
N SER A 233 -9.41 28.58 14.13
CA SER A 233 -10.60 28.64 15.00
C SER A 233 -10.52 27.79 16.27
N GLN A 234 -9.64 26.77 16.34
CA GLN A 234 -9.54 25.84 17.47
C GLN A 234 -8.10 25.34 17.64
N SER A 235 -7.57 25.33 18.86
CA SER A 235 -6.20 24.86 19.12
C SER A 235 -6.06 23.35 18.90
N TYR A 236 -4.98 22.90 18.26
CA TYR A 236 -4.61 21.50 18.07
C TYR A 236 -3.30 21.21 18.84
N PRO A 237 -3.33 20.48 19.97
CA PRO A 237 -2.15 20.29 20.82
C PRO A 237 -1.11 19.32 20.27
N THR A 238 -1.47 18.51 19.27
CA THR A 238 -0.58 17.53 18.63
C THR A 238 -0.83 17.47 17.13
N ALA A 239 0.20 17.04 16.42
CA ALA A 239 0.12 16.73 15.00
C ALA A 239 0.89 15.45 14.66
N LEU A 240 0.62 14.87 13.51
CA LEU A 240 1.38 13.80 12.89
C LEU A 240 1.93 14.30 11.57
N LEU A 241 3.25 14.26 11.41
CA LEU A 241 3.92 14.35 10.13
C LEU A 241 4.08 12.93 9.58
N ARG A 242 3.34 12.61 8.51
CA ARG A 242 3.48 11.37 7.75
C ARG A 242 4.21 11.66 6.46
N THR A 243 5.37 11.03 6.28
CA THR A 243 6.23 11.26 5.12
C THR A 243 6.85 9.95 4.64
N SER A 244 7.37 9.94 3.42
CA SER A 244 8.16 8.81 2.93
C SER A 244 9.35 9.25 2.09
N LEU A 245 10.42 8.46 2.19
CA LEU A 245 11.71 8.71 1.57
C LEU A 245 12.10 7.51 0.69
N SER A 246 12.91 7.71 -0.34
CA SER A 246 13.54 6.63 -1.13
C SER A 246 15.04 6.83 -1.26
N SER A 247 15.80 5.74 -1.33
CA SER A 247 17.27 5.75 -1.45
C SER A 247 18.02 6.55 -0.37
N ILE A 248 17.47 6.62 0.85
CA ILE A 248 18.11 7.29 1.99
C ILE A 248 18.33 6.24 3.09
N PRO A 249 19.53 5.64 3.16
CA PRO A 249 19.77 4.51 4.05
C PRO A 249 20.15 4.90 5.48
N SER A 250 20.56 6.15 5.73
CA SER A 250 21.00 6.64 7.05
C SER A 250 20.29 7.94 7.45
N PRO A 251 19.94 8.14 8.74
CA PRO A 251 19.32 9.39 9.18
C PRO A 251 20.31 10.56 9.10
N SER A 252 21.63 10.30 9.15
CA SER A 252 22.66 11.34 9.03
C SER A 252 22.73 11.96 7.63
N HIS A 253 22.11 11.34 6.63
CA HIS A 253 22.08 11.85 5.26
C HIS A 253 21.12 13.03 5.09
N LEU A 254 20.25 13.30 6.06
CA LEU A 254 19.19 14.31 5.96
C LEU A 254 19.25 15.32 7.12
N ASP A 255 19.05 16.59 6.78
CA ASP A 255 18.48 17.55 7.71
C ASP A 255 16.98 17.72 7.40
N PHE A 256 16.14 17.24 8.30
CA PHE A 256 14.69 17.35 8.22
C PHE A 256 14.21 18.22 9.37
N ALA A 257 13.83 19.46 9.09
CA ALA A 257 13.51 20.45 10.10
C ALA A 257 12.06 20.96 10.01
N LEU A 258 11.44 21.14 11.18
CA LEU A 258 10.19 21.88 11.34
C LEU A 258 10.49 23.19 12.06
N ASN A 259 10.18 24.32 11.44
CA ASN A 259 10.39 25.66 11.99
C ASN A 259 11.83 25.91 12.47
N GLY A 260 12.82 25.35 11.75
CA GLY A 260 14.24 25.45 12.07
C GLY A 260 14.72 24.48 13.16
N ILE A 261 13.86 23.59 13.65
CA ILE A 261 14.23 22.54 14.62
C ILE A 261 14.34 21.21 13.87
N THR A 262 15.54 20.64 13.83
CA THR A 262 15.80 19.32 13.23
C THR A 262 15.05 18.22 13.99
N LEU A 263 14.36 17.37 13.25
CA LEU A 263 13.61 16.23 13.75
C LEU A 263 14.55 15.03 13.93
N ASN A 264 14.43 14.33 15.05
CA ASN A 264 15.19 13.09 15.26
C ASN A 264 14.54 11.94 14.47
N LEU A 265 15.23 11.50 13.42
CA LEU A 265 14.76 10.42 12.55
C LEU A 265 15.29 9.03 12.94
N SER A 266 16.21 8.91 13.92
CA SER A 266 16.95 7.66 14.16
C SER A 266 16.06 6.44 14.38
N ARG A 267 14.89 6.59 15.02
CA ARG A 267 13.96 5.48 15.26
C ARG A 267 13.37 4.85 13.99
N TYR A 268 13.38 5.56 12.87
CA TYR A 268 12.91 5.06 11.57
C TYR A 268 14.03 4.40 10.76
N PHE A 269 15.26 4.44 11.26
CA PHE A 269 16.44 3.84 10.66
C PHE A 269 16.92 2.70 11.55
N ALA A 270 16.00 1.79 11.88
CA ALA A 270 16.30 0.60 12.67
C ALA A 270 17.18 -0.39 11.90
N ASP A 271 17.95 -1.19 12.63
CA ASP A 271 18.98 -2.11 12.13
C ASP A 271 18.51 -3.03 10.99
N GLY A 272 17.24 -3.48 11.04
CA GLY A 272 16.66 -4.34 10.00
C GLY A 272 16.50 -3.69 8.62
N LEU A 273 16.67 -2.37 8.51
CA LEU A 273 16.61 -1.59 7.27
C LEU A 273 17.92 -0.82 7.02
N GLU A 274 18.98 -1.15 7.74
CA GLU A 274 20.30 -0.53 7.53
C GLU A 274 20.77 -0.75 6.10
N GLY A 275 21.28 0.31 5.46
CA GLY A 275 21.74 0.25 4.07
C GLY A 275 20.62 0.13 3.03
N SER A 276 19.35 0.00 3.43
CA SER A 276 18.24 -0.15 2.47
C SER A 276 18.06 1.12 1.64
N LEU A 277 18.11 0.94 0.31
CA LEU A 277 17.82 1.99 -0.68
C LEU A 277 16.35 1.98 -1.13
N ASP A 278 15.54 1.13 -0.50
CA ASP A 278 14.12 1.03 -0.78
C ASP A 278 13.34 2.23 -0.19
N ARG A 279 12.05 2.32 -0.51
CA ARG A 279 11.13 3.30 0.05
C ARG A 279 10.84 3.02 1.51
N ARG A 280 10.69 4.08 2.29
CA ARG A 280 10.43 4.03 3.73
C ARG A 280 9.39 5.06 4.15
N TRP A 281 8.55 4.72 5.11
CA TRP A 281 7.57 5.63 5.71
C TRP A 281 7.99 6.05 7.12
N LEU A 282 7.69 7.30 7.45
CA LEU A 282 7.99 7.91 8.73
C LEU A 282 6.71 8.59 9.24
N ASP A 283 6.26 8.14 10.41
CA ASP A 283 5.11 8.69 11.13
C ASP A 283 5.60 9.41 12.39
N ILE A 284 5.88 10.70 12.26
CA ILE A 284 6.52 11.54 13.28
C ILE A 284 5.44 12.29 14.05
N MET A 285 5.26 11.94 15.33
CA MET A 285 4.41 12.71 16.22
C MET A 285 5.09 14.04 16.53
N LEU A 286 4.34 15.12 16.35
CA LEU A 286 4.76 16.49 16.56
C LEU A 286 3.94 17.12 17.69
N PRO A 287 4.53 18.08 18.43
CA PRO A 287 3.74 18.98 19.25
C PRO A 287 2.80 19.83 18.36
N GLY A 288 1.83 20.50 18.99
CA GLY A 288 0.96 21.46 18.31
C GLY A 288 1.75 22.48 17.50
N LEU A 289 1.23 22.78 16.31
CA LEU A 289 1.87 23.70 15.38
C LEU A 289 1.74 25.14 15.86
N LYS A 290 2.60 26.02 15.34
CA LYS A 290 2.44 27.46 15.59
C LYS A 290 1.16 27.93 14.91
N ASP A 291 0.37 28.77 15.57
CA ASP A 291 -0.82 29.40 14.96
C ASP A 291 -0.47 30.27 13.75
N SER A 292 0.79 30.71 13.67
CA SER A 292 1.35 31.45 12.55
C SER A 292 1.90 30.52 11.46
N ARG A 293 2.77 31.06 10.62
CA ARG A 293 3.42 30.36 9.51
C ARG A 293 4.32 29.23 10.04
N ASN A 294 4.08 28.01 9.56
CA ASN A 294 4.96 26.86 9.77
C ASN A 294 5.76 26.55 8.50
N VAL A 295 6.97 26.04 8.66
CA VAL A 295 7.86 25.68 7.56
C VAL A 295 8.46 24.31 7.81
N ILE A 296 8.30 23.40 6.86
CA ILE A 296 9.11 22.17 6.80
C ILE A 296 10.18 22.37 5.73
N LYS A 297 11.43 22.08 6.12
CA LYS A 297 12.60 22.08 5.25
C LYS A 297 13.23 20.69 5.29
N VAL A 298 13.58 20.17 4.12
CA VAL A 298 14.28 18.89 3.95
C VAL A 298 15.42 19.08 2.97
N GLU A 299 16.64 18.73 3.38
CA GLU A 299 17.81 18.75 2.51
C GLU A 299 18.78 17.62 2.83
N LEU A 300 19.64 17.27 1.87
CA LEU A 300 20.75 16.36 2.11
C LEU A 300 21.84 17.07 2.91
N THR A 301 22.44 16.36 3.87
CA THR A 301 23.71 16.77 4.48
C THR A 301 24.87 16.56 3.50
N ASP A 302 26.08 17.01 3.86
CA ASP A 302 27.27 16.72 3.07
C ASP A 302 27.56 15.22 2.93
N GLU A 303 27.24 14.44 3.97
CA GLU A 303 27.31 12.98 3.91
C GLU A 303 26.25 12.43 2.95
N GLY A 304 25.00 12.89 3.08
CA GLY A 304 23.91 12.48 2.22
C GLY A 304 24.14 12.77 0.74
N ARG A 305 24.74 13.92 0.40
CA ARG A 305 25.12 14.26 -0.99
C ARG A 305 26.16 13.30 -1.57
N LYS A 306 27.11 12.84 -0.76
CA LYS A 306 28.19 11.92 -1.19
C LYS A 306 27.75 10.46 -1.24
N ALA A 307 26.70 10.10 -0.50
CA ALA A 307 26.15 8.74 -0.51
C ALA A 307 25.69 8.35 -1.92
N GLU A 308 25.84 7.07 -2.26
CA GLU A 308 25.37 6.53 -3.53
C GLU A 308 23.84 6.65 -3.62
N ALA A 309 23.35 7.14 -4.76
CA ALA A 309 21.92 7.15 -5.04
C ALA A 309 21.51 5.76 -5.54
N GLY A 310 20.49 5.16 -4.90
CA GLY A 310 19.82 3.99 -5.45
C GLY A 310 19.03 4.31 -6.71
N LEU A 311 18.51 3.27 -7.38
CA LEU A 311 17.64 3.42 -8.55
C LEU A 311 16.39 4.31 -8.28
N GLY A 312 16.01 4.41 -7.00
CA GLY A 312 14.90 5.23 -6.52
C GLY A 312 15.14 6.73 -6.52
N GLY A 313 16.39 7.20 -6.68
CA GLY A 313 16.81 8.57 -6.37
C GLY A 313 16.66 8.90 -4.88
N LYS A 314 17.39 9.90 -4.38
CA LYS A 314 17.29 10.38 -2.99
C LYS A 314 16.09 11.31 -2.84
N MET A 315 14.90 10.74 -2.81
CA MET A 315 13.67 11.54 -2.92
C MET A 315 12.96 11.73 -1.58
N LEU A 316 12.42 12.94 -1.40
CA LEU A 316 11.24 13.14 -0.57
C LEU A 316 10.00 12.81 -1.41
N THR A 317 9.30 11.72 -1.08
CA THR A 317 8.25 11.16 -1.95
C THR A 317 6.84 11.62 -1.56
N SER A 318 6.57 11.78 -0.26
CA SER A 318 5.30 12.30 0.25
C SER A 318 5.49 13.11 1.52
N LEU A 319 4.58 14.04 1.80
CA LEU A 319 4.54 14.83 3.02
C LEU A 319 3.10 15.21 3.36
N GLU A 320 2.63 14.74 4.52
CA GLU A 320 1.33 15.02 5.08
C GLU A 320 1.50 15.51 6.52
N VAL A 321 0.72 16.52 6.92
CA VAL A 321 0.67 17.00 8.31
C VAL A 321 -0.78 17.00 8.76
N ILE A 322 -1.09 16.18 9.76
CA ILE A 322 -2.43 15.99 10.31
C ILE A 322 -2.45 16.49 11.75
N GLU A 323 -3.34 17.41 12.07
CA GLU A 323 -3.51 17.96 13.42
C GLU A 323 -4.66 17.28 14.15
N TYR A 324 -4.50 17.00 15.45
CA TYR A 324 -5.47 16.25 16.25
C TYR A 324 -6.06 17.06 17.40
N GLY A 325 -7.38 16.99 17.56
CA GLY A 325 -8.11 17.73 18.57
C GLY A 325 -7.80 17.25 19.99
N GLY A 326 -7.42 18.18 20.87
CA GLY A 326 -7.20 17.92 22.29
C GLY A 326 -8.48 17.71 23.10
N ASN A 327 -8.30 17.36 24.38
CA ASN A 327 -9.37 17.26 25.39
C ASN A 327 -10.51 16.30 24.99
N GLY A 328 -10.15 15.14 24.43
CA GLY A 328 -11.12 14.09 24.05
C GLY A 328 -11.85 14.33 22.72
N ARG A 329 -11.53 15.40 21.97
CA ARG A 329 -12.07 15.63 20.62
C ARG A 329 -11.53 14.65 19.56
N PHE A 330 -10.37 14.04 19.83
CA PHE A 330 -9.81 12.99 19.00
C PHE A 330 -9.49 11.73 19.82
N ASN A 331 -9.93 10.57 19.36
CA ASN A 331 -9.63 9.28 19.98
C ASN A 331 -8.42 8.60 19.31
N HIS A 332 -7.28 8.60 20.00
CA HIS A 332 -6.03 7.97 19.56
C HIS A 332 -5.95 6.46 19.84
N THR A 333 -6.95 5.86 20.49
CA THR A 333 -6.90 4.46 20.91
C THR A 333 -6.80 3.55 19.69
N LEU A 334 -5.73 2.77 19.60
CA LEU A 334 -5.53 1.83 18.50
C LEU A 334 -6.66 0.79 18.48
N GLY A 335 -7.27 0.59 17.31
CA GLY A 335 -8.38 -0.34 17.14
C GLY A 335 -9.75 0.21 17.55
N HIS A 336 -9.85 1.44 18.06
CA HIS A 336 -11.14 2.10 18.25
C HIS A 336 -11.84 2.28 16.90
N VAL A 337 -13.12 1.87 16.86
CA VAL A 337 -13.98 1.99 15.69
C VAL A 337 -14.95 3.14 15.93
N GLY A 338 -14.81 4.20 15.13
CA GLY A 338 -15.60 5.42 15.21
C GLY A 338 -15.85 6.01 13.82
N ALA A 339 -15.86 7.34 13.72
CA ALA A 339 -15.98 8.07 12.47
C ALA A 339 -14.80 9.03 12.30
N TYR A 340 -13.71 8.53 11.71
CA TYR A 340 -12.50 9.32 11.50
C TYR A 340 -12.53 10.03 10.14
N PRO A 341 -12.15 11.31 10.05
CA PRO A 341 -12.12 12.01 8.77
C PRO A 341 -10.99 11.48 7.89
N THR A 342 -11.25 11.43 6.59
CA THR A 342 -10.28 11.16 5.53
C THR A 342 -10.48 12.20 4.43
N PHE A 343 -9.40 12.76 3.91
CA PHE A 343 -9.42 13.87 2.97
C PHE A 343 -8.88 13.44 1.61
N ASP A 344 -9.66 13.67 0.55
CA ASP A 344 -9.18 13.48 -0.83
C ASP A 344 -8.16 14.58 -1.24
N LEU A 345 -7.55 14.45 -2.42
CA LEU A 345 -6.59 15.43 -2.97
C LEU A 345 -7.15 16.85 -3.15
N LYS A 346 -8.48 17.00 -3.12
CA LYS A 346 -9.18 18.29 -3.23
C LYS A 346 -9.61 18.80 -1.85
N GLY A 347 -9.28 18.09 -0.78
CA GLY A 347 -9.67 18.40 0.60
C GLY A 347 -11.11 18.02 0.95
N HIS A 348 -11.83 17.28 0.11
CA HIS A 348 -13.16 16.79 0.47
C HIS A 348 -13.06 15.69 1.50
N MET A 349 -13.87 15.79 2.54
CA MET A 349 -13.87 14.85 3.64
C MET A 349 -14.89 13.72 3.43
N THR A 350 -14.43 12.49 3.61
CA THR A 350 -15.23 11.30 3.89
C THR A 350 -14.86 10.72 5.26
N LEU A 351 -15.59 9.71 5.71
CA LEU A 351 -15.35 9.02 6.98
C LEU A 351 -14.74 7.64 6.74
N ARG A 352 -13.86 7.22 7.65
CA ARG A 352 -13.29 5.87 7.76
C ARG A 352 -13.51 5.30 9.16
N PRO A 353 -13.52 3.97 9.35
CA PRO A 353 -13.88 3.35 10.63
C PRO A 353 -12.80 3.47 11.71
N THR A 354 -11.52 3.49 11.34
CA THR A 354 -10.39 3.51 12.29
C THR A 354 -9.39 4.60 11.94
N ASN A 355 -8.59 5.07 12.90
CA ASN A 355 -7.55 6.05 12.58
C ASN A 355 -6.34 5.43 11.90
N GLU A 356 -5.70 4.44 12.54
CA GLU A 356 -4.44 3.79 12.12
C GLU A 356 -4.50 2.27 12.30
N GLY A 357 -5.71 1.73 12.44
CA GLY A 357 -5.96 0.30 12.73
C GLY A 357 -6.28 -0.54 11.49
N CYS A 358 -5.98 -0.03 10.29
CA CYS A 358 -6.27 -0.72 9.03
C CYS A 358 -5.11 -0.57 8.04
N LEU A 359 -4.69 -1.68 7.45
CA LEU A 359 -3.80 -1.78 6.28
C LEU A 359 -4.24 -0.87 5.12
N MET A 360 -5.55 -0.68 4.91
CA MET A 360 -6.05 0.19 3.84
C MET A 360 -5.82 1.68 4.12
N ARG A 361 -5.54 2.04 5.38
CA ARG A 361 -5.23 3.40 5.83
C ARG A 361 -3.73 3.64 5.97
N ASN A 362 -3.03 2.64 6.48
CA ASN A 362 -1.60 2.65 6.68
C ASN A 362 -1.01 1.36 6.11
N VAL A 363 -0.32 1.48 4.98
CA VAL A 363 0.25 0.33 4.25
C VAL A 363 1.28 -0.46 5.06
N THR A 364 1.89 0.17 6.06
CA THR A 364 2.84 -0.49 6.98
C THR A 364 2.12 -1.27 8.08
N HIS A 365 0.82 -1.04 8.29
CA HIS A 365 0.03 -1.80 9.24
C HIS A 365 -0.26 -3.21 8.70
N PRO A 366 0.01 -4.29 9.45
CA PRO A 366 0.03 -5.65 8.91
C PRO A 366 -1.35 -6.27 8.69
N GLN A 367 -2.43 -5.64 9.18
CA GLN A 367 -3.75 -6.28 9.25
C GLN A 367 -4.87 -5.38 8.70
N PHE A 368 -5.91 -6.00 8.15
CA PHE A 368 -7.17 -5.29 7.92
C PHE A 368 -7.86 -4.97 9.25
N CYS A 369 -8.55 -3.83 9.34
CA CYS A 369 -9.50 -3.62 10.43
C CYS A 369 -10.64 -4.65 10.35
N SER A 370 -11.40 -4.81 11.44
CA SER A 370 -12.50 -5.78 11.50
C SER A 370 -13.54 -5.60 10.38
N ILE A 371 -13.82 -4.35 9.98
CA ILE A 371 -14.75 -4.02 8.89
C ILE A 371 -14.25 -4.56 7.56
N CYS A 372 -12.99 -4.30 7.22
CA CYS A 372 -12.37 -4.78 5.99
C CYS A 372 -12.16 -6.29 5.99
N ALA A 373 -11.78 -6.88 7.12
CA ALA A 373 -11.62 -8.33 7.25
C ALA A 373 -12.94 -9.08 7.00
N ASP A 374 -14.05 -8.58 7.56
CA ASP A 374 -15.37 -9.15 7.31
C ASP A 374 -15.84 -8.90 5.87
N GLY A 375 -15.54 -7.72 5.31
CA GLY A 375 -15.80 -7.38 3.92
C GLY A 375 -15.07 -8.31 2.94
N LEU A 376 -13.82 -8.66 3.26
CA LEU A 376 -12.98 -9.57 2.50
C LEU A 376 -13.58 -10.97 2.45
N ARG A 377 -13.91 -11.55 3.60
CA ARG A 377 -14.53 -12.89 3.66
C ARG A 377 -15.81 -12.93 2.85
N ARG A 378 -16.73 -11.99 3.10
CA ARG A 378 -18.00 -11.93 2.37
C ARG A 378 -17.79 -11.81 0.86
N SER A 379 -16.85 -10.95 0.42
CA SER A 379 -16.59 -10.79 -1.01
C SER A 379 -16.04 -12.06 -1.66
N LEU A 380 -15.16 -12.78 -0.99
CA LEU A 380 -14.62 -14.05 -1.51
C LEU A 380 -15.71 -15.13 -1.58
N GLU A 381 -16.52 -15.27 -0.54
CA GLU A 381 -17.66 -16.20 -0.51
C GLU A 381 -18.66 -15.91 -1.66
N GLU A 382 -19.02 -14.64 -1.87
CA GLU A 382 -19.89 -14.24 -2.98
C GLU A 382 -19.26 -14.53 -4.36
N LYS A 383 -17.95 -14.30 -4.52
CA LYS A 383 -17.24 -14.58 -5.79
C LYS A 383 -17.16 -16.08 -6.06
N ILE A 384 -16.94 -16.90 -5.04
CA ILE A 384 -16.93 -18.36 -5.13
C ILE A 384 -18.32 -18.88 -5.51
N ALA A 385 -19.38 -18.45 -4.81
CA ALA A 385 -20.75 -18.86 -5.11
C ALA A 385 -21.14 -18.55 -6.57
N ARG A 386 -20.88 -17.33 -7.05
CA ARG A 386 -21.14 -16.94 -8.45
C ARG A 386 -20.35 -17.77 -9.46
N LYS A 387 -19.15 -18.21 -9.11
CA LYS A 387 -18.34 -19.07 -9.98
C LYS A 387 -18.97 -20.46 -10.08
N GLN A 388 -19.39 -21.04 -8.96
CA GLN A 388 -20.06 -22.35 -8.94
C GLN A 388 -21.38 -22.32 -9.72
N GLU A 389 -22.18 -21.26 -9.56
CA GLU A 389 -23.42 -21.08 -10.34
C GLU A 389 -23.17 -21.10 -11.86
N ARG A 390 -22.11 -20.44 -12.33
CA ARG A 390 -21.74 -20.39 -13.76
C ARG A 390 -21.26 -21.72 -14.33
N MET A 391 -20.83 -22.65 -13.48
CA MET A 391 -20.41 -23.99 -13.92
C MET A 391 -21.58 -24.97 -14.03
N HIS A 392 -22.70 -24.66 -13.37
CA HIS A 392 -23.92 -25.46 -13.42
C HIS A 392 -24.92 -24.99 -14.49
N LEU A 393 -24.63 -23.86 -15.16
CA LEU A 393 -25.32 -23.34 -16.34
C LEU A 393 -24.53 -23.71 -17.60
#